data_AF-A0AAN7I2W3-F1
#
_entry.id   AF-A0AAN7I2W3-F1
#
_cell.length_a   1.000
_cell.length_b   1.000
_cell.length_c   1.000
_cell.angle_alpha   90.00
_cell.angle_beta   90.00
_cell.angle_gamma   90.00
#
_symmetry.space_group_name_H-M   'P 1'
#
loop_
_entity.id
_entity.type
_entity.pdbx_description
1 polymer ?
#
loop_
_entity_poly.entity_id
_entity_poly.type
_entity_poly.pdbx_seq_one_letter_code
_entity_poly.pdbx_strand_id
1 'polypeptide(L)'
;MNISQLDIPQFVVIHDKIHNTYKHPVIHYVFEDEDFPLDIPKDNVILVELDSTASQLKSVDSYSANFQVTDCVLEQSQMSDQFDEDASLLNLTIEGISARKLKEDIEGIQPIKNLDNLREQLHSYKTRNEIIKKVFSSPQTDPPLSEN
;
A
#
# COMPACT_ATOMS: atom_id res chain seq x y z
N MET A 1 4.43 -21.87 -28.82
CA MET A 1 4.51 -20.50 -28.32
C MET A 1 5.08 -20.59 -26.92
N ASN A 2 6.31 -20.11 -26.69
CA ASN A 2 6.82 -19.96 -25.34
C ASN A 2 5.97 -18.87 -24.69
N ILE A 3 5.18 -19.26 -23.71
CA ILE A 3 4.48 -18.32 -22.85
C ILE A 3 5.59 -17.77 -21.97
N SER A 4 6.13 -16.59 -22.31
CA SER A 4 7.02 -15.86 -21.42
C SER A 4 6.26 -15.72 -20.11
N GLN A 5 6.77 -16.33 -19.05
CA GLN A 5 6.19 -16.22 -17.71
C GLN A 5 6.18 -14.73 -17.37
N LEU A 6 5.00 -14.11 -17.34
CA LEU A 6 4.87 -12.74 -16.88
C LEU A 6 5.23 -12.74 -15.40
N ASP A 7 6.22 -11.95 -15.04
CA ASP A 7 6.63 -11.73 -13.65
C ASP A 7 5.55 -10.85 -12.99
N ILE A 8 4.39 -11.43 -12.72
CA ILE A 8 3.30 -10.75 -12.02
C ILE A 8 3.50 -10.95 -10.52
N PRO A 9 3.38 -9.89 -9.69
CA PRO A 9 3.45 -10.02 -8.24
C PRO A 9 2.46 -11.07 -7.73
N GLN A 10 2.94 -12.14 -7.10
CA GLN A 10 2.08 -13.20 -6.57
C GLN A 10 1.68 -12.94 -5.12
N PHE A 11 2.51 -12.20 -4.39
CA PHE A 11 2.27 -11.89 -2.99
C PHE A 11 2.07 -10.39 -2.83
N VAL A 12 0.82 -9.97 -2.63
CA VAL A 12 0.48 -8.57 -2.38
C VAL A 12 0.04 -8.39 -0.94
N VAL A 13 0.63 -7.41 -0.27
CA VAL A 13 0.30 -7.04 1.12
C VAL A 13 0.14 -5.54 1.27
N ILE A 14 -0.82 -5.14 2.10
CA ILE A 14 -0.98 -3.77 2.55
C ILE A 14 -0.44 -3.67 3.98
N HIS A 15 0.55 -2.81 4.19
CA HIS A 15 1.08 -2.49 5.52
C HIS A 15 0.52 -1.14 6.00
N ASP A 16 -0.24 -1.19 7.09
CA ASP A 16 -0.70 0.01 7.78
C ASP A 16 0.32 0.43 8.85
N LYS A 17 1.04 1.52 8.58
CA LYS A 17 2.09 2.05 9.45
C LYS A 17 1.56 2.60 10.77
N ILE A 18 0.30 3.05 10.86
CA ILE A 18 -0.24 3.58 12.12
C ILE A 18 -0.55 2.44 13.09
N HIS A 19 -1.19 1.37 12.60
CA HIS A 19 -1.60 0.25 13.43
C HIS A 19 -0.55 -0.87 13.47
N ASN A 20 0.49 -0.77 12.65
CA ASN A 20 1.51 -1.80 12.42
C ASN A 20 0.89 -3.17 12.09
N THR A 21 -0.05 -3.18 11.14
CA THR A 21 -0.77 -4.39 10.73
C THR A 21 -0.57 -4.67 9.25
N TYR A 22 -0.50 -5.94 8.88
CA TYR A 22 -0.48 -6.41 7.49
C TYR A 22 -1.84 -6.99 7.11
N LYS A 23 -2.31 -6.68 5.91
CA LYS A 23 -3.56 -7.20 5.35
C LYS A 23 -3.34 -7.69 3.93
N HIS A 24 -4.04 -8.76 3.56
CA HIS A 24 -4.09 -9.25 2.17
C HIS A 24 -5.29 -8.60 1.47
N PRO A 25 -5.08 -7.79 0.43
CA PRO A 25 -6.18 -7.23 -0.36
C PRO A 25 -6.79 -8.28 -1.28
N VAL A 26 -7.97 -7.98 -1.80
CA VAL A 26 -8.49 -8.64 -3.00
C VAL A 26 -7.79 -8.02 -4.20
N ILE A 27 -7.19 -8.85 -5.05
CA ILE A 27 -6.33 -8.41 -6.15
C ILE A 27 -7.04 -8.67 -7.47
N HIS A 28 -7.05 -7.66 -8.35
CA HIS A 28 -7.54 -7.77 -9.71
C HIS A 28 -6.44 -7.29 -10.67
N TYR A 29 -6.03 -8.16 -11.59
CA TYR A 29 -5.13 -7.78 -12.68
C TYR A 29 -5.98 -7.35 -13.88
N VAL A 30 -5.65 -6.20 -14.45
CA VAL A 30 -6.31 -5.65 -15.63
C VAL A 30 -5.22 -5.35 -16.65
N PHE A 31 -5.31 -5.96 -17.82
CA PHE A 31 -4.36 -5.74 -18.92
C PHE A 31 -4.88 -4.66 -19.87
N GLU A 32 -3.99 -4.05 -20.67
CA GLU A 32 -4.32 -2.91 -21.55
C GLU A 32 -5.44 -3.22 -22.56
N ASP A 33 -5.58 -4.48 -22.98
CA ASP A 33 -6.59 -4.94 -23.94
C ASP A 33 -7.92 -5.36 -23.29
N GLU A 34 -8.04 -5.24 -21.97
CA GLU A 34 -9.22 -5.67 -21.21
C GLU A 34 -9.99 -4.49 -20.63
N ASP A 35 -11.32 -4.58 -20.65
CA ASP A 35 -12.19 -3.62 -19.97
C ASP A 35 -12.05 -3.72 -18.45
N PHE A 36 -12.07 -2.58 -17.76
CA PHE A 36 -12.04 -2.56 -16.30
C PHE A 36 -13.30 -3.25 -15.72
N PRO A 37 -13.16 -4.19 -14.78
CA PRO A 37 -14.31 -4.94 -14.26
C PRO A 37 -15.35 -4.03 -13.58
N LEU A 38 -16.61 -4.17 -13.97
CA LEU A 38 -17.73 -3.33 -13.50
C LEU A 38 -18.15 -3.61 -12.05
N ASP A 39 -17.77 -4.77 -11.52
CA ASP A 39 -18.11 -5.26 -10.19
C ASP A 39 -17.16 -4.74 -9.09
N ILE A 40 -16.06 -4.08 -9.45
CA ILE A 40 -15.10 -3.53 -8.50
C ILE A 40 -15.58 -2.17 -7.98
N PRO A 41 -15.80 -2.00 -6.67
CA PRO A 41 -16.20 -0.72 -6.08
C PRO A 41 -15.08 0.32 -6.19
N LYS A 42 -15.26 1.38 -6.97
CA LYS A 42 -14.21 2.38 -7.25
C LYS A 42 -13.75 3.19 -6.03
N ASP A 43 -14.59 3.29 -5.01
CA ASP A 43 -14.38 4.20 -3.87
C ASP A 43 -13.40 3.65 -2.81
N ASN A 44 -12.90 2.41 -2.97
CA ASN A 44 -11.97 1.77 -2.05
C ASN A 44 -10.95 0.89 -2.79
N VAL A 45 -10.33 1.45 -3.82
CA VAL A 45 -9.32 0.76 -4.64
C VAL A 45 -7.98 1.45 -4.53
N ILE A 46 -6.92 0.66 -4.60
CA ILE A 46 -5.56 1.13 -4.83
C ILE A 46 -5.20 0.66 -6.24
N LEU A 47 -4.92 1.61 -7.12
CA LEU A 47 -4.46 1.34 -8.48
C LEU A 47 -2.93 1.28 -8.46
N VAL A 48 -2.39 0.17 -8.96
CA VAL A 48 -0.94 -0.03 -9.08
C VAL A 48 -0.64 -0.21 -10.55
N GLU A 49 0.11 0.70 -11.14
CA GLU A 49 0.56 0.59 -12.51
C GLU A 49 1.96 -0.01 -12.55
N LEU A 50 2.12 -1.09 -13.31
CA LEU A 50 3.41 -1.70 -13.60
C LEU A 50 3.86 -1.35 -15.01
N ASP A 51 5.13 -1.57 -15.29
CA ASP A 51 5.65 -1.49 -16.65
C ASP A 51 5.16 -2.63 -17.54
N SER A 52 5.47 -2.56 -18.84
CA SER A 52 5.08 -3.59 -19.81
C SER A 52 5.66 -4.98 -19.53
N THR A 53 6.61 -5.08 -18.60
CA THR A 53 7.24 -6.34 -18.18
C THR A 53 6.73 -6.84 -16.83
N ALA A 54 5.85 -6.08 -16.17
CA ALA A 54 5.38 -6.29 -14.80
C ALA A 54 6.50 -6.33 -13.74
N SER A 55 7.73 -5.92 -14.09
CA SER A 55 8.91 -6.03 -13.22
C SER A 55 9.21 -4.76 -12.44
N GLN A 56 8.65 -3.62 -12.85
CA GLN A 56 8.88 -2.32 -12.21
C GLN A 56 7.57 -1.60 -11.94
N LEU A 57 7.53 -0.90 -10.80
CA LEU A 57 6.44 0.00 -10.44
C LEU A 57 6.55 1.31 -11.22
N LYS A 58 5.49 1.72 -11.90
CA LYS A 58 5.38 3.05 -12.53
C LYS A 58 4.69 4.05 -11.62
N SER A 59 3.54 3.68 -11.08
CA SER A 59 2.70 4.58 -10.27
C SER A 59 1.85 3.79 -9.28
N VAL A 60 1.43 4.47 -8.22
CA VAL A 60 0.51 3.94 -7.22
C VAL A 60 -0.43 5.04 -6.75
N ASP A 61 -1.73 4.81 -6.94
CA ASP A 61 -2.77 5.77 -6.59
C ASP A 61 -3.78 5.14 -5.65
N SER A 62 -4.08 5.82 -4.54
CA SER A 62 -5.15 5.39 -3.63
C SER A 62 -6.41 6.20 -3.89
N TYR A 63 -7.50 5.51 -4.20
CA TYR A 63 -8.84 6.09 -4.30
C TYR A 63 -9.67 5.85 -3.03
N SER A 64 -9.10 5.23 -2.01
CA SER A 64 -9.80 5.01 -0.73
C SER A 64 -9.74 6.25 0.15
N ALA A 65 -10.91 6.71 0.61
CA ALA A 65 -11.00 7.74 1.65
C ALA A 65 -10.48 7.26 3.03
N ASN A 66 -10.34 5.94 3.21
CA ASN A 66 -9.97 5.34 4.49
C ASN A 66 -8.50 4.92 4.55
N PHE A 67 -7.74 5.06 3.47
CA PHE A 67 -6.37 4.61 3.41
C PHE A 67 -5.56 5.46 2.44
N GLN A 68 -4.51 6.09 2.95
CA GLN A 68 -3.57 6.87 2.14
C GLN A 68 -2.30 6.07 1.92
N VAL A 69 -1.96 5.81 0.65
CA VAL A 69 -0.68 5.20 0.29
C VAL A 69 0.44 6.21 0.54
N THR A 70 1.54 5.71 1.09
CA THR A 70 2.76 6.46 1.40
C THR A 70 3.96 5.97 0.63
N ASP A 71 3.99 4.67 0.31
CA ASP A 71 5.06 4.03 -0.44
C ASP A 71 4.54 2.74 -1.06
N CYS A 72 5.22 2.23 -2.07
CA CYS A 72 4.90 0.95 -2.69
C CYS A 72 6.19 0.32 -3.19
N VAL A 73 6.48 -0.88 -2.71
CA VAL A 73 7.74 -1.57 -2.95
C VAL A 73 7.46 -2.88 -3.66
N LEU A 74 8.13 -3.08 -4.79
CA LEU A 74 8.11 -4.32 -5.55
C LEU A 74 9.47 -5.01 -5.36
N GLU A 75 9.47 -6.20 -4.75
CA GLU A 75 10.67 -6.95 -4.42
C GLU A 75 10.65 -8.34 -5.06
N GLN A 76 11.78 -8.76 -5.63
CA GLN A 76 11.95 -10.12 -6.13
C GLN A 76 12.59 -10.97 -5.04
N SER A 77 11.88 -12.01 -4.61
CA SER A 77 12.39 -12.99 -3.64
C SER A 77 12.89 -14.22 -4.38
N GLN A 78 14.13 -14.61 -4.09
CA GLN A 78 14.65 -15.92 -4.48
C GLN A 78 14.19 -16.93 -3.43
N MET A 79 13.25 -17.81 -3.78
CA MET A 79 12.94 -18.97 -2.96
C MET A 79 14.14 -19.91 -3.03
N SER A 80 14.88 -20.03 -1.94
CA SER A 80 15.91 -21.06 -1.80
C SER A 80 15.28 -22.40 -1.40
N ASP A 81 14.25 -22.84 -2.11
CA ASP A 81 13.64 -24.15 -1.88
C ASP A 81 14.34 -25.19 -2.77
N GLN A 82 14.83 -26.28 -2.17
CA GLN A 82 15.58 -27.36 -2.82
C GLN A 82 14.78 -28.16 -3.88
N PHE A 83 13.60 -27.67 -4.27
CA PHE A 83 12.65 -28.35 -5.16
C PHE A 83 12.25 -27.53 -6.39
N ASP A 84 12.61 -26.25 -6.51
CA ASP A 84 12.36 -25.44 -7.71
C ASP A 84 13.41 -24.31 -7.81
N GLU A 85 14.49 -24.54 -8.57
CA GLU A 85 15.64 -23.61 -8.65
C GLU A 85 15.37 -22.33 -9.47
N ASP A 86 14.24 -22.21 -10.16
CA ASP A 86 14.00 -21.13 -11.14
C ASP A 86 12.76 -20.26 -10.89
N ALA A 87 12.04 -20.44 -9.78
CA ALA A 87 10.85 -19.65 -9.48
C ALA A 87 11.20 -18.34 -8.75
N SER A 88 11.54 -17.30 -9.50
CA SER A 88 11.62 -15.96 -8.92
C SER A 88 10.21 -15.43 -8.64
N LEU A 89 9.89 -15.19 -7.37
CA LEU A 89 8.58 -14.65 -6.98
C LEU A 89 8.67 -13.15 -6.76
N LEU A 90 7.70 -12.42 -7.30
CA LEU A 90 7.55 -11.00 -7.03
C LEU A 90 6.56 -10.75 -5.90
N ASN A 91 6.99 -9.90 -4.96
CA ASN A 91 6.23 -9.47 -3.80
C ASN A 91 5.96 -7.97 -3.92
N LEU A 92 4.71 -7.57 -3.76
CA LEU A 92 4.30 -6.17 -3.76
C LEU A 92 3.84 -5.79 -2.35
N THR A 93 4.56 -4.85 -1.74
CA THR A 93 4.20 -4.27 -0.44
C THR A 93 3.70 -2.85 -0.64
N ILE A 94 2.42 -2.63 -0.39
CA ILE A 94 1.79 -1.31 -0.43
C ILE A 94 1.79 -0.75 0.99
N GLU A 95 2.60 0.27 1.23
CA GLU A 95 2.70 0.91 2.53
C GLU A 95 1.78 2.12 2.61
N GLY A 96 0.96 2.20 3.65
CA GLY A 96 0.12 3.35 3.83
C GLY A 96 -0.39 3.50 5.25
N ILE A 97 -1.38 4.37 5.37
CA ILE A 97 -1.89 4.85 6.63
C ILE A 97 -3.41 4.81 6.56
N SER A 98 -4.04 4.10 7.49
CA SER A 98 -5.50 4.17 7.61
C SER A 98 -5.93 5.52 8.17
N ALA A 99 -6.94 6.12 7.55
CA ALA A 99 -7.64 7.26 8.11
C ALA A 99 -8.29 6.83 9.43
N ARG A 100 -8.07 7.63 10.47
CA ARG A 100 -8.66 7.34 11.78
C ARG A 100 -10.15 7.67 11.73
N LYS A 101 -10.99 6.74 12.17
CA LYS A 101 -12.34 7.11 12.57
C LYS A 101 -12.21 7.98 13.81
N LEU A 102 -12.55 9.26 13.69
CA LEU A 102 -12.45 10.26 14.77
C LEU A 102 -13.00 9.79 16.14
N LYS A 103 -13.95 8.84 16.13
CA LYS A 103 -14.54 8.22 17.32
C LYS A 103 -13.61 7.25 18.06
N GLU A 104 -12.81 6.45 17.36
CA GLU A 104 -11.91 5.46 17.98
C GLU A 104 -10.74 6.15 18.71
N ASP A 105 -10.38 7.35 18.26
CA ASP A 105 -9.27 8.12 18.84
C ASP A 105 -9.59 8.80 20.16
N ILE A 106 -10.81 9.28 20.33
CA ILE A 106 -11.23 9.95 21.58
C ILE A 106 -11.47 8.90 22.67
N GLU A 107 -11.97 7.72 22.31
CA GLU A 107 -12.19 6.60 23.23
C GLU A 107 -10.89 5.79 23.50
N GLY A 108 -9.90 5.86 22.60
CA GLY A 108 -8.64 5.11 22.69
C GLY A 108 -7.54 5.76 23.53
N ILE A 109 -7.71 7.00 24.03
CA ILE A 109 -6.73 7.65 24.91
C ILE A 109 -6.77 6.98 26.29
N GLN A 110 -5.98 5.92 26.42
CA GLN A 110 -5.76 5.24 27.70
C GLN A 110 -5.05 6.21 28.67
N PRO A 111 -5.55 6.35 29.91
CA PRO A 111 -4.87 7.15 30.93
C PRO A 111 -3.45 6.64 31.16
N ILE A 112 -2.51 7.57 31.37
CA ILE A 112 -1.09 7.26 31.58
C ILE A 112 -0.95 6.44 32.86
N LYS A 113 -0.48 5.19 32.73
CA LYS A 113 -0.40 4.25 33.86
C LYS A 113 0.91 4.36 34.63
N ASN A 114 2.01 4.67 33.94
CA ASN A 114 3.35 4.83 34.50
C ASN A 114 4.28 5.57 33.51
N LEU A 115 5.53 5.84 33.92
CA LEU A 115 6.52 6.56 33.11
C LEU A 115 6.95 5.81 31.84
N ASP A 116 7.02 4.48 31.89
CA ASP A 116 7.39 3.67 30.72
C ASP A 116 6.28 3.71 29.66
N ASN A 117 5.03 3.57 30.09
CA ASN A 117 3.84 3.73 29.25
C ASN A 117 3.77 5.14 28.65
N LEU A 118 4.11 6.18 29.41
CA LEU A 118 4.21 7.54 28.89
C LEU A 118 5.28 7.64 27.78
N ARG A 119 6.44 7.01 27.99
CA ARG A 119 7.54 7.01 27.01
C ARG A 119 7.13 6.32 25.71
N GLU A 120 6.45 5.18 25.79
CA GLU A 120 5.89 4.46 24.64
C GLU A 120 4.84 5.31 23.90
N GLN A 121 3.91 5.93 24.64
CA GLN A 121 2.90 6.81 24.04
C GLN A 121 3.53 8.02 23.33
N LEU A 122 4.55 8.64 23.94
CA LEU A 122 5.31 9.74 23.33
C LEU A 122 6.08 9.30 22.08
N HIS A 123 6.70 8.11 22.12
CA HIS A 123 7.39 7.56 20.96
C HIS A 123 6.40 7.32 19.80
N SER A 124 5.28 6.67 20.08
CA SER A 124 4.19 6.47 19.12
C SER A 124 3.69 7.81 18.56
N TYR A 125 3.51 8.82 19.41
CA TYR A 125 3.10 10.16 18.98
C TYR A 125 4.13 10.81 18.04
N LYS A 126 5.42 10.73 18.36
CA LYS A 126 6.48 11.28 17.52
C LYS A 126 6.54 10.58 16.16
N THR A 127 6.50 9.25 16.13
CA THR A 127 6.46 8.47 14.88
C THR A 127 5.27 8.86 14.02
N ARG A 128 4.08 9.00 14.61
CA ARG A 128 2.88 9.47 13.91
C ARG A 128 3.06 10.85 13.29
N ASN A 129 3.61 11.81 14.03
CA ASN A 129 3.84 13.15 13.50
C ASN A 129 4.83 13.16 12.32
N GLU A 130 5.87 12.34 12.35
CA GLU A 130 6.79 12.21 11.22
C GLU A 130 6.10 11.61 9.98
N ILE A 131 5.21 10.64 10.18
CA ILE A 131 4.41 10.04 9.11
C ILE A 131 3.44 11.07 8.50
N ILE A 132 2.74 11.84 9.34
CA ILE A 132 1.84 12.91 8.89
C ILE A 132 2.59 13.94 8.04
N LYS A 133 3.78 14.37 8.49
CA LYS A 133 4.62 15.28 7.70
C LYS A 133 4.92 14.73 6.33
N LYS A 134 5.27 13.44 6.20
CA LYS A 134 5.53 12.81 4.90
C LYS A 134 4.32 12.90 3.98
N VAL A 135 3.13 12.56 4.46
CA VAL A 135 1.88 12.63 3.67
C VAL A 135 1.62 14.04 3.13
N PHE A 136 1.73 15.05 4.00
CA PHE A 136 1.45 16.44 3.60
C PHE A 136 2.61 17.14 2.89
N SER A 137 3.78 16.51 2.79
CA SER A 137 4.93 17.05 2.06
C SER A 137 5.05 16.51 0.64
N SER A 138 4.32 15.44 0.30
CA SER A 138 4.28 14.91 -1.06
C SER A 138 3.55 15.90 -1.98
N PRO A 139 4.15 16.33 -3.10
CA PRO A 139 3.50 17.25 -4.03
C PRO A 139 2.27 16.55 -4.63
N GLN A 140 1.08 17.11 -4.39
CA GLN A 140 -0.10 16.72 -5.15
C GLN A 140 0.14 17.12 -6.60
N THR A 141 0.17 16.13 -7.50
CA THR A 141 0.15 16.41 -8.94
C THR A 141 -1.32 16.66 -9.27
N ASP A 142 -1.72 17.93 -9.28
CA ASP A 142 -3.05 18.29 -9.74
C ASP A 142 -3.23 17.79 -11.18
N PRO A 143 -4.33 17.09 -11.52
CA PRO A 143 -4.61 16.74 -12.90
C PRO A 143 -4.71 18.03 -13.72
N PRO A 144 -4.15 18.08 -14.95
CA PRO A 144 -4.21 19.27 -15.77
C PRO A 144 -5.68 19.61 -16.02
N LEU A 145 -6.05 20.86 -15.68
CA LEU A 145 -7.33 21.45 -16.04
C LEU A 145 -7.46 21.35 -17.57
N SER A 146 -8.39 20.51 -18.03
CA SER A 146 -8.81 20.50 -19.43
C SER A 146 -9.44 21.86 -19.73
N GLU A 147 -8.72 22.67 -20.49
CA GLU A 147 -9.28 23.88 -21.10
C GLU A 147 -10.38 23.46 -22.10
N ASN A 148 -11.59 23.99 -21.89
CA ASN A 148 -12.70 23.94 -22.84
C ASN A 148 -12.43 24.83 -24.05
#